data_AF-A0A8B7BK01-F1
#
_entry.id   AF-A0A8B7BK01-F1
#
_cell.length_a   1.000
_cell.length_b   1.000
_cell.length_c   1.000
_cell.angle_alpha   90.00
_cell.angle_beta   90.00
_cell.angle_gamma   90.00
#
_symmetry.space_group_name_H-M   'P 1'
#
loop_
_entity.id
_entity.type
_entity.pdbx_description
1 polymer ?
#
loop_
_entity_poly.entity_id
_entity_poly.type
_entity_poly.pdbx_seq_one_letter_code
_entity_poly.pdbx_strand_id
1 'polypeptide(L)'
;MALVAQCWKRLLAGGGGAAAPPPLLHRVYAARSYSRAQYEVKVGIPEFLKLVGNGVEGHAAKLEAEIGDFQKLLVTRTLRLRKLGIPCKHRKLILKYTQKYRLGLWRPRASN
;
A
#
# COMPACT_ATOMS: atom_id res chain seq x y z
N MET A 1 3.38 32.94 -16.93
CA MET A 1 3.15 31.87 -15.92
C MET A 1 3.97 30.66 -16.30
N ALA A 2 5.29 30.71 -16.03
CA ALA A 2 6.25 29.71 -16.47
C ALA A 2 6.72 28.86 -15.29
N LEU A 3 6.50 27.54 -15.41
CA LEU A 3 7.32 26.42 -14.93
C LEU A 3 8.17 26.63 -13.66
N VAL A 4 7.73 26.06 -12.54
CA VAL A 4 8.62 25.61 -11.47
C VAL A 4 8.63 24.09 -11.46
N ALA A 5 9.30 23.52 -12.47
CA ALA A 5 9.79 22.15 -12.44
C ALA A 5 11.28 22.23 -12.15
N GLN A 6 11.69 22.05 -10.89
CA GLN A 6 13.10 21.91 -10.51
C GLN A 6 13.21 21.58 -9.01
N CYS A 7 13.36 20.30 -8.65
CA CYS A 7 14.18 19.93 -7.49
C CYS A 7 14.51 18.42 -7.43
N TRP A 8 15.00 17.81 -8.52
CA TRP A 8 15.51 16.42 -8.47
C TRP A 8 17.01 16.29 -8.81
N LYS A 9 17.76 17.39 -8.87
CA LYS A 9 19.23 17.33 -8.98
C LYS A 9 19.87 17.72 -7.65
N ARG A 10 19.92 16.76 -6.72
CA ARG A 10 20.80 16.85 -5.54
C ARG A 10 21.29 15.46 -5.10
N LEU A 11 21.67 14.66 -6.09
CA LEU A 11 22.49 13.47 -5.96
C LEU A 11 23.41 13.49 -7.18
N LEU A 12 24.71 13.30 -6.97
CA LEU A 12 25.80 13.34 -7.96
C LEU A 12 26.54 14.68 -8.07
N ALA A 13 27.30 15.03 -7.02
CA ALA A 13 28.60 15.72 -7.10
C ALA A 13 29.18 15.75 -5.67
N GLY A 14 30.09 14.84 -5.33
CA GLY A 14 31.52 15.17 -5.16
C GLY A 14 31.80 15.35 -3.67
N GLY A 15 32.93 14.99 -3.06
CA GLY A 15 34.23 14.47 -3.46
C GLY A 15 35.02 14.28 -2.14
N GLY A 16 36.15 13.58 -2.20
CA GLY A 16 36.82 12.96 -1.06
C GLY A 16 37.23 13.87 0.11
N GLY A 17 37.23 13.27 1.30
CA GLY A 17 37.88 13.75 2.52
C GLY A 17 38.20 12.54 3.40
N ALA A 18 39.48 12.19 3.49
CA ALA A 18 39.97 11.08 4.29
C ALA A 18 39.76 11.36 5.79
N ALA A 19 38.98 10.52 6.46
CA ALA A 19 38.97 10.39 7.92
C ALA A 19 38.48 8.99 8.31
N ALA A 20 39.40 8.21 8.91
CA ALA A 20 39.27 6.99 9.70
C ALA A 20 38.10 6.00 9.42
N PRO A 21 38.36 4.70 9.20
CA PRO A 21 37.29 3.71 9.12
C PRO A 21 36.59 3.59 10.49
N PRO A 22 35.28 3.85 10.60
CA PRO A 22 34.53 3.49 11.80
C PRO A 22 34.55 1.96 11.94
N PRO A 23 34.63 1.42 13.17
CA PRO A 23 34.73 -0.01 13.39
C PRO A 23 33.51 -0.70 12.80
N LEU A 24 33.75 -1.86 12.18
CA LEU A 24 32.78 -2.75 11.56
C LEU A 24 31.77 -3.27 12.58
N LEU A 25 30.87 -2.42 13.07
CA LEU A 25 29.60 -2.88 13.59
C LEU A 25 28.77 -3.23 12.37
N HIS A 26 28.82 -4.52 12.03
CA HIS A 26 27.86 -5.22 11.20
C HIS A 26 26.48 -4.63 11.51
N ARG A 27 26.01 -3.71 10.66
CA ARG A 27 24.65 -3.18 10.76
C ARG A 27 23.77 -4.33 10.35
N VAL A 28 23.46 -5.19 11.32
CA VAL A 28 22.40 -6.17 11.22
C VAL A 28 21.15 -5.32 11.09
N TYR A 29 20.83 -4.93 9.86
CA TYR A 29 19.46 -4.66 9.51
C TYR A 29 18.77 -5.98 9.76
N ALA A 30 18.23 -6.13 10.98
CA ALA A 30 17.23 -7.14 11.24
C ALA A 30 16.14 -6.84 10.23
N ALA A 31 16.15 -7.57 9.10
CA ALA A 31 15.05 -7.59 8.17
C ALA A 31 13.85 -7.90 9.05
N ARG A 32 12.98 -6.92 9.22
CA ARG A 32 11.82 -7.07 10.09
C ARG A 32 10.91 -8.04 9.34
N SER A 33 11.13 -9.33 9.59
CA SER A 33 10.41 -10.45 9.02
C SER A 33 9.03 -10.42 9.61
N TYR A 34 8.14 -9.61 9.01
CA TYR A 34 6.72 -9.77 9.23
C TYR A 34 6.38 -11.13 8.64
N SER A 35 6.16 -12.13 9.49
CA SER A 35 5.56 -13.38 9.04
C SER A 35 4.33 -12.99 8.24
N ARG A 36 4.30 -13.36 6.96
CA ARG A 36 3.15 -13.09 6.09
C ARG A 36 2.02 -13.91 6.66
N ALA A 37 1.25 -13.32 7.57
CA ALA A 37 0.03 -13.92 8.06
C ALA A 37 -0.88 -14.01 6.84
N GLN A 38 -0.91 -15.20 6.23
CA GLN A 38 -1.91 -15.55 5.24
C GLN A 38 -3.21 -15.63 6.02
N TYR A 39 -3.86 -14.48 6.16
CA TYR A 39 -5.24 -14.46 6.61
C TYR A 39 -6.05 -15.15 5.52
N GLU A 40 -6.29 -16.44 5.75
CA GLU A 40 -7.13 -17.31 4.95
C GLU A 40 -8.63 -17.08 5.28
N VAL A 41 -8.94 -15.94 5.89
CA VAL A 41 -10.32 -15.49 6.01
C VAL A 41 -10.75 -15.11 4.60
N LYS A 42 -11.60 -15.94 4.01
CA LYS A 42 -12.29 -15.68 2.74
C LYS A 42 -13.29 -14.53 2.92
N VAL A 43 -12.79 -13.33 3.18
CA VAL A 43 -13.59 -12.10 3.11
C VAL A 43 -13.77 -11.75 1.65
N GLY A 44 -15.02 -11.61 1.22
CA GLY A 44 -15.34 -11.07 -0.09
C GLY A 44 -14.88 -9.61 -0.20
N ILE A 45 -14.65 -9.15 -1.42
CA ILE A 45 -14.42 -7.74 -1.74
C ILE A 45 -15.53 -6.81 -1.18
N PRO A 46 -16.84 -7.14 -1.26
CA PRO A 46 -17.88 -6.21 -0.86
C PRO A 46 -17.94 -6.10 0.67
N GLU A 47 -17.76 -7.22 1.37
CA GLU A 47 -17.66 -7.26 2.83
C GLU A 47 -16.45 -6.48 3.33
N PHE A 48 -15.28 -6.65 2.68
CA PHE A 48 -14.10 -5.86 3.02
C PHE A 48 -14.37 -4.36 2.88
N LEU A 49 -15.00 -3.94 1.79
CA LEU A 49 -15.25 -2.52 1.52
C LEU A 49 -16.32 -1.91 2.43
N LYS A 50 -17.37 -2.67 2.77
CA LYS A 50 -18.34 -2.29 3.82
C LYS A 50 -17.66 -2.02 5.15
N LEU A 51 -16.72 -2.87 5.54
CA LEU A 51 -16.01 -2.73 6.82
C LEU A 51 -14.96 -1.61 6.81
N VAL A 52 -14.45 -1.22 5.63
CA VAL A 52 -13.62 -0.02 5.48
C VAL A 52 -14.46 1.26 5.63
N GLY A 53 -15.70 1.23 5.15
CA GLY A 53 -16.65 2.35 5.20
C GLY A 53 -16.16 3.59 4.43
N ASN A 54 -16.69 4.76 4.76
CA ASN A 54 -16.35 6.04 4.12
C ASN A 54 -16.71 6.10 2.62
N GLY A 55 -17.82 5.46 2.22
CA GLY A 55 -18.36 5.52 0.86
C GLY A 55 -17.60 4.73 -0.20
N VAL A 56 -16.60 3.91 0.18
CA VAL A 56 -15.90 3.03 -0.77
C VAL A 56 -16.77 1.86 -1.25
N GLU A 57 -17.87 1.58 -0.54
CA GLU A 57 -18.87 0.53 -0.84
C GLU A 57 -19.49 0.69 -2.23
N GLY A 58 -19.77 1.93 -2.67
CA GLY A 58 -20.32 2.20 -3.99
C GLY A 58 -19.39 1.84 -5.15
N HIS A 59 -18.12 1.52 -4.87
CA HIS A 59 -17.15 1.05 -5.85
C HIS A 59 -16.95 -0.48 -5.82
N ALA A 60 -17.64 -1.21 -4.95
CA ALA A 60 -17.50 -2.66 -4.81
C ALA A 60 -17.82 -3.40 -6.12
N ALA A 61 -18.95 -3.10 -6.76
CA ALA A 61 -19.36 -3.73 -8.01
C ALA A 61 -18.30 -3.59 -9.14
N LYS A 62 -17.65 -2.42 -9.23
CA LYS A 62 -16.59 -2.18 -10.22
C LYS A 62 -15.31 -2.97 -9.90
N LEU A 63 -15.00 -3.11 -8.62
CA LEU A 63 -13.83 -3.86 -8.16
C LEU A 63 -14.03 -5.36 -8.31
N GLU A 64 -15.23 -5.87 -8.03
CA GLU A 64 -15.59 -7.26 -8.29
C GLU A 64 -15.53 -7.61 -9.77
N ALA A 65 -16.08 -6.76 -10.64
CA ALA A 65 -16.08 -7.02 -12.08
C ALA A 65 -14.66 -7.10 -12.69
N GLU A 66 -13.75 -6.21 -12.28
CA GLU A 66 -12.39 -6.18 -12.85
C GLU A 66 -11.42 -7.15 -12.16
N ILE A 67 -11.49 -7.24 -10.83
CA ILE A 67 -10.50 -7.97 -10.03
C ILE A 67 -11.00 -9.37 -9.72
N GLY A 68 -12.30 -9.52 -9.39
CA GLY A 68 -12.98 -10.77 -9.03
C GLY A 68 -12.56 -11.36 -7.68
N ASP A 69 -11.27 -11.45 -7.43
CA ASP A 69 -10.69 -12.14 -6.28
C ASP A 69 -10.10 -11.15 -5.26
N PHE A 70 -10.38 -11.39 -3.98
CA PHE A 70 -9.84 -10.61 -2.88
C PHE A 70 -8.31 -10.66 -2.83
N GLN A 71 -7.68 -11.79 -3.15
CA GLN A 71 -6.21 -11.88 -3.17
C GLN A 71 -5.60 -10.94 -4.21
N LYS A 72 -6.23 -10.84 -5.39
CA LYS A 72 -5.82 -9.89 -6.43
C LYS A 72 -5.99 -8.45 -5.93
N LEU A 73 -7.04 -8.12 -5.18
CA LEU A 73 -7.22 -6.79 -4.58
C LEU A 73 -6.06 -6.41 -3.64
N LEU A 74 -5.57 -7.34 -2.81
CA LEU A 74 -4.45 -7.10 -1.89
C LEU A 74 -3.10 -6.83 -2.58
N VAL A 75 -2.93 -7.36 -3.80
CA VAL A 75 -1.72 -7.16 -4.62
C VAL A 75 -1.86 -5.96 -5.56
N THR A 76 -3.10 -5.53 -5.82
CA THR A 76 -3.43 -4.45 -6.76
C THR A 76 -2.78 -3.13 -6.37
N ARG A 77 -2.39 -2.36 -7.39
CA ARG A 77 -1.74 -1.05 -7.25
C ARG A 77 -2.60 0.08 -7.81
N THR A 78 -2.25 1.32 -7.48
CA THR A 78 -3.02 2.54 -7.78
C THR A 78 -3.40 2.69 -9.25
N LEU A 79 -2.55 2.27 -10.19
CA LEU A 79 -2.81 2.42 -11.63
C LEU A 79 -4.06 1.65 -12.08
N ARG A 80 -4.27 0.43 -11.55
CA ARG A 80 -5.46 -0.38 -11.85
C ARG A 80 -6.72 0.28 -11.29
N LEU A 81 -6.67 0.74 -10.04
CA LEU A 81 -7.77 1.47 -9.40
C LEU A 81 -8.07 2.82 -10.10
N ARG A 82 -7.07 3.46 -10.71
CA ARG A 82 -7.26 4.69 -11.49
C ARG A 82 -8.03 4.45 -12.78
N LYS A 83 -7.75 3.35 -13.49
CA LYS A 83 -8.46 2.96 -14.71
C LYS A 83 -9.96 2.74 -14.46
N LEU A 84 -10.33 2.28 -13.26
CA LEU A 84 -11.71 2.09 -12.83
C LEU A 84 -12.47 3.38 -12.49
N GLY A 85 -11.82 4.55 -12.60
CA GLY A 85 -12.43 5.84 -12.28
C GLY A 85 -12.65 6.07 -10.78
N ILE A 86 -11.97 5.31 -9.89
CA ILE A 86 -12.13 5.48 -8.44
C ILE A 86 -11.43 6.78 -8.00
N PRO A 87 -12.09 7.68 -7.25
CA PRO A 87 -11.50 8.92 -6.75
C PRO A 87 -10.23 8.70 -5.91
N CYS A 88 -9.32 9.67 -5.93
CA CYS A 88 -8.01 9.55 -5.27
C CYS A 88 -8.11 9.29 -3.75
N LYS A 89 -9.11 9.85 -3.07
CA LYS A 89 -9.38 9.63 -1.64
C LYS A 89 -9.69 8.16 -1.36
N HIS A 90 -10.62 7.58 -2.12
CA HIS A 90 -11.01 6.17 -1.98
C HIS A 90 -9.87 5.21 -2.35
N ARG A 91 -9.09 5.51 -3.39
CA ARG A 91 -7.90 4.69 -3.73
C ARG A 91 -6.89 4.62 -2.58
N LYS A 92 -6.62 5.76 -1.92
CA LYS A 92 -5.72 5.82 -0.76
C LYS A 92 -6.25 5.00 0.41
N LEU A 93 -7.56 5.08 0.68
CA LEU A 93 -8.21 4.29 1.74
C LEU A 93 -8.09 2.79 1.48
N ILE A 94 -8.45 2.34 0.28
CA ILE A 94 -8.37 0.92 -0.10
C ILE A 94 -6.94 0.40 0.07
N LEU A 95 -5.93 1.12 -0.44
CA LEU A 95 -4.53 0.71 -0.30
C LEU A 95 -4.03 0.71 1.15
N LYS A 96 -4.51 1.65 1.98
CA LYS A 96 -4.19 1.68 3.41
C LYS A 96 -4.73 0.45 4.14
N TYR A 97 -6.00 0.11 3.92
CA TYR A 97 -6.63 -1.01 4.61
C TYR A 97 -6.18 -2.38 4.08
N THR A 98 -5.94 -2.51 2.78
CA THR A 98 -5.35 -3.75 2.20
C THR A 98 -3.95 -4.00 2.77
N GLN A 99 -3.13 -2.96 2.93
CA GLN A 99 -1.82 -3.10 3.56
C GLN A 99 -1.94 -3.46 5.04
N LYS A 100 -2.86 -2.85 5.80
CA LYS A 100 -3.12 -3.22 7.20
C LYS A 100 -3.58 -4.67 7.34
N TYR A 101 -4.44 -5.13 6.42
CA TYR A 101 -4.91 -6.52 6.35
C TYR A 101 -3.75 -7.48 6.10
N ARG A 102 -2.87 -7.18 5.13
CA ARG A 102 -1.68 -8.00 4.84
C ARG A 102 -0.70 -8.10 6.02
N LEU A 103 -0.63 -7.04 6.83
CA LEU A 103 0.22 -6.99 8.03
C LEU A 103 -0.48 -7.54 9.28
N GLY A 104 -1.76 -7.90 9.20
CA GLY A 104 -2.53 -8.38 10.35
C GLY A 104 -2.89 -7.33 11.40
N LEU A 105 -2.63 -6.06 11.12
CA LEU A 105 -2.87 -4.95 12.04
C LEU A 105 -4.33 -4.53 12.11
N TRP A 106 -5.13 -4.98 11.15
CA TRP A 106 -6.55 -4.69 11.08
C TRP A 106 -7.29 -5.93 10.59
N ARG A 107 -8.35 -6.27 11.30
CA ARG A 107 -9.21 -7.40 10.97
C ARG A 107 -10.60 -6.87 10.65
N PRO A 108 -11.18 -7.24 9.49
CA PRO A 108 -12.58 -6.98 9.22
C PRO A 108 -13.38 -7.78 10.27
N ARG A 109 -13.96 -7.08 11.25
CA ARG A 109 -14.92 -7.69 12.16
C ARG A 109 -16.28 -7.55 11.50
N ALA A 110 -16.96 -8.66 11.21
CA ALA A 110 -18.38 -8.60 10.91
C ALA A 110 -19.05 -7.99 12.14
N SER A 111 -19.67 -6.82 11.97
CA SER A 111 -20.68 -6.39 12.94
C SER A 111 -21.85 -7.34 12.75
N ASN A 112 -22.12 -8.14 13.76
CA ASN A 112 -23.30 -8.99 13.84
C ASN A 112 -24.57 -8.14 13.85
#